data_AF-A0A1Q8A1K7-F1
#
_entry.id   AF-A0A1Q8A1K7-F1
#
_cell.length_a   1.000
_cell.length_b   1.000
_cell.length_c   1.000
_cell.angle_alpha   90.00
_cell.angle_beta   90.00
_cell.angle_gamma   90.00
#
_symmetry.space_group_name_H-M   'P 1'
#
loop_
_entity.id
_entity.type
_entity.pdbx_description
1 polymer ?
#
loop_
_entity_poly.entity_id
_entity_poly.type
_entity_poly.pdbx_seq_one_letter_code
_entity_poly.pdbx_strand_id
1 'polypeptide(L)'
;MRKQAWAFLLVGFIIGFGALYTWTKKRAPDIVRATPLPVESLGPAGSVPGQGPEEPPPPPLDTARLQQLETEIKNNPKNIEALIELGGMHFDQKNYPKAIDLYKKVLELQPSNVEVSTDIGTALFYSNRFDEAIAQFQKTLALQPNHPRTLFNMGVALLHGKNDAQGAIQAWEKLVQNNPNFPQVDLVKEQIRLLKEREKKP
;
A
#
# COMPACT_ATOMS: atom_id res chain seq x y z
N MET A 1 -22.89 56.44 31.14
CA MET A 1 -21.97 56.06 32.23
C MET A 1 -20.73 55.42 31.62
N ARG A 2 -19.55 55.95 32.02
CA ARG A 2 -18.20 55.39 32.04
C ARG A 2 -17.73 54.39 30.95
N LYS A 3 -16.84 54.92 30.11
CA LYS A 3 -15.70 54.27 29.45
C LYS A 3 -14.86 53.47 30.45
N GLN A 4 -14.29 52.34 30.02
CA GLN A 4 -12.92 51.82 30.25
C GLN A 4 -12.77 50.54 29.39
N ALA A 5 -11.62 50.13 28.83
CA ALA A 5 -10.32 50.72 28.64
C ALA A 5 -9.45 49.65 27.95
N TRP A 6 -8.86 50.02 26.81
CA TRP A 6 -7.49 49.72 26.40
C TRP A 6 -7.04 48.29 26.08
N ALA A 7 -6.64 48.16 24.82
CA ALA A 7 -5.77 47.16 24.24
C ALA A 7 -4.37 47.14 24.88
N PHE A 8 -3.78 45.95 24.92
CA PHE A 8 -2.35 45.66 24.81
C PHE A 8 -2.21 44.33 24.06
N LEU A 9 -1.16 44.04 23.30
CA LEU A 9 -0.30 44.80 22.41
C LEU A 9 0.41 43.70 21.57
N LEU A 10 0.68 44.04 20.31
CA LEU A 10 1.43 43.28 19.31
C LEU A 10 2.74 42.61 19.82
N VAL A 11 3.01 41.45 19.19
CA VAL A 11 4.32 40.95 18.74
C VAL A 11 5.33 40.58 19.83
N GLY A 12 5.42 39.27 20.07
CA GLY A 12 6.54 38.61 20.72
C GLY A 12 6.99 37.38 19.93
N PHE A 13 7.92 37.62 19.01
CA PHE A 13 9.00 36.70 18.64
C PHE A 13 8.67 35.39 17.88
N ILE A 14 8.75 35.50 16.55
CA ILE A 14 9.39 34.50 15.70
C ILE A 14 10.74 34.14 16.33
N ILE A 15 11.03 32.83 16.39
CA ILE A 15 12.28 32.10 16.66
C ILE A 15 12.09 31.19 17.87
N GLY A 16 11.65 29.96 17.58
CA GLY A 16 11.49 28.95 18.61
C GLY A 16 10.96 27.57 18.21
N PHE A 17 10.68 27.28 16.92
CA PHE A 17 11.04 26.01 16.24
C PHE A 17 10.56 26.01 14.79
N GLY A 18 11.19 26.87 13.97
CA GLY A 18 11.44 26.59 12.55
C GLY A 18 12.40 25.40 12.36
N ALA A 19 12.21 24.34 13.14
CA ALA A 19 13.01 23.12 13.18
C ALA A 19 12.15 21.87 13.45
N LEU A 20 10.88 21.89 13.09
CA LEU A 20 10.17 20.68 12.61
C LEU A 20 9.49 20.88 11.25
N TYR A 21 9.60 22.07 10.67
CA TYR A 21 9.12 22.36 9.31
C TYR A 21 10.24 22.28 8.26
N THR A 22 11.46 21.94 8.68
CA THR A 22 12.64 21.69 7.82
C THR A 22 13.32 20.35 8.10
N TRP A 23 12.69 19.47 8.89
CA TRP A 23 13.24 18.15 9.25
C TRP A 23 12.20 17.01 9.21
N THR A 24 11.49 16.87 8.10
CA THR A 24 11.08 15.54 7.59
C THR A 24 11.33 15.42 6.09
N LYS A 25 12.09 16.35 5.50
CA LYS A 25 12.70 16.22 4.17
C LYS A 25 13.98 15.39 4.22
N LYS A 26 13.91 14.24 4.90
CA LYS A 26 14.80 13.09 4.68
C LYS A 26 13.89 12.00 4.16
N ARG A 27 14.03 11.71 2.86
CA ARG A 27 13.44 10.58 2.13
C ARG A 27 12.95 9.50 3.08
N ALA A 28 11.64 9.46 3.34
CA ALA A 28 11.04 8.25 3.87
C ALA A 28 11.26 7.17 2.80
N PRO A 29 11.90 6.03 3.11
CA PRO A 29 12.00 4.94 2.16
C PRO A 29 10.61 4.43 1.78
N ASP A 30 10.48 3.93 0.55
CA ASP A 30 9.27 3.53 -0.19
C ASP A 30 8.32 2.54 0.52
N ILE A 31 7.70 2.98 1.62
CA ILE A 31 6.74 2.20 2.42
C ILE A 31 5.30 2.68 2.19
N VAL A 32 5.05 3.53 1.19
CA VAL A 32 3.67 3.98 0.87
C VAL A 32 2.76 2.85 0.34
N ARG A 33 3.30 1.65 0.10
CA ARG A 33 2.50 0.44 -0.23
C ARG A 33 2.02 -0.35 0.98
N ALA A 34 2.17 0.19 2.18
CA ALA A 34 1.86 -0.47 3.43
C ALA A 34 0.72 0.20 4.20
N THR A 35 -0.27 0.80 3.53
CA THR A 35 -1.58 0.92 4.20
C THR A 35 -2.03 -0.50 4.52
N PRO A 36 -2.22 -0.85 5.81
CA PRO A 36 -2.81 -2.11 6.16
C PRO A 36 -4.15 -2.23 5.45
N LEU A 37 -4.46 -3.42 4.95
CA LEU A 37 -5.84 -3.74 4.62
C LEU A 37 -6.71 -3.42 5.85
N PRO A 38 -7.90 -2.82 5.68
CA PRO A 38 -8.86 -2.78 6.76
C PRO A 38 -9.08 -4.23 7.23
N VAL A 39 -8.60 -4.55 8.42
CA VAL A 39 -9.02 -5.77 9.13
C VAL A 39 -10.45 -5.47 9.54
N GLU A 40 -11.39 -5.74 8.64
CA GLU A 40 -12.79 -5.63 8.97
C GLU A 40 -13.09 -6.64 10.09
N SER A 41 -13.40 -6.06 11.24
CA SER A 41 -13.66 -6.69 12.54
C SER A 41 -14.61 -7.89 12.39
N LEU A 42 -14.11 -9.11 12.63
CA LEU A 42 -14.95 -10.27 12.94
C LEU A 42 -15.49 -10.13 14.38
N GLY A 43 -16.58 -9.40 14.54
CA GLY A 43 -17.44 -9.39 15.73
C GLY A 43 -18.84 -9.93 15.40
N PRO A 44 -19.58 -10.51 16.36
CA PRO A 44 -20.87 -11.13 16.06
C PRO A 44 -21.94 -10.07 15.79
N ALA A 45 -22.88 -10.44 14.92
CA ALA A 45 -23.95 -9.61 14.36
C ALA A 45 -24.66 -8.70 15.38
N GLY A 46 -24.73 -7.41 15.04
CA GLY A 46 -25.47 -6.37 15.77
C GLY A 46 -25.49 -5.03 15.03
N SER A 47 -26.31 -4.93 13.98
CA SER A 47 -27.01 -3.72 13.45
C SER A 47 -26.32 -2.33 13.46
N VAL A 48 -25.92 -1.83 12.27
CA VAL A 48 -26.47 -0.67 11.50
C VAL A 48 -25.95 -0.75 10.04
N PRO A 49 -26.79 -0.61 8.99
CA PRO A 49 -26.32 -0.50 7.61
C PRO A 49 -25.93 0.95 7.28
N GLY A 50 -24.66 1.17 6.90
CA GLY A 50 -24.20 2.44 6.34
C GLY A 50 -22.88 2.92 6.94
N GLN A 51 -21.83 2.79 6.14
CA GLN A 51 -20.51 3.41 6.31
C GLN A 51 -19.67 2.90 7.50
N GLY A 52 -18.77 1.96 7.20
CA GLY A 52 -17.51 1.85 7.94
C GLY A 52 -16.74 3.17 7.90
N PRO A 53 -15.68 3.35 8.70
CA PRO A 53 -14.93 4.60 8.71
C PRO A 53 -14.53 4.97 7.28
N GLU A 54 -15.10 6.06 6.75
CA GLU A 54 -14.74 6.58 5.43
C GLU A 54 -13.21 6.76 5.44
N GLU A 55 -12.54 6.00 4.57
CA GLU A 55 -11.11 6.17 4.32
C GLU A 55 -10.88 7.66 4.09
N PRO A 56 -9.97 8.32 4.83
CA PRO A 56 -9.75 9.74 4.67
C PRO A 56 -9.52 10.03 3.19
N PRO A 57 -10.10 11.13 2.66
CA PRO A 57 -9.97 11.43 1.24
C PRO A 57 -8.49 11.36 0.88
N PRO A 58 -8.14 10.69 -0.23
CA PRO A 58 -6.75 10.59 -0.64
C PRO A 58 -6.16 12.00 -0.67
N PRO A 59 -4.90 12.19 -0.24
CA PRO A 59 -4.27 13.50 -0.23
C PRO A 59 -4.46 14.19 -1.59
N PRO A 60 -4.64 15.54 -1.61
CA PRO A 60 -4.88 16.26 -2.84
C PRO A 60 -3.86 15.87 -3.90
N LEU A 61 -4.37 15.48 -5.06
CA LEU A 61 -3.56 15.03 -6.16
C LEU A 61 -2.53 16.11 -6.52
N ASP A 62 -1.24 15.76 -6.51
CA ASP A 62 -0.21 16.63 -7.06
C ASP A 62 -0.30 16.59 -8.59
N THR A 63 -1.27 17.32 -9.14
CA THR A 63 -1.51 17.43 -10.59
C THR A 63 -0.31 18.01 -11.32
N ALA A 64 0.48 18.84 -10.66
CA ALA A 64 1.72 19.38 -11.22
C ALA A 64 2.76 18.27 -11.39
N ARG A 65 2.92 17.40 -10.37
CA ARG A 65 3.84 16.25 -10.47
C ARG A 65 3.39 15.25 -11.53
N LEU A 66 2.10 14.97 -11.66
CA LEU A 66 1.58 14.13 -12.76
C LEU A 66 1.99 14.68 -14.13
N GLN A 67 1.70 15.96 -14.40
CA GLN A 67 2.03 16.59 -15.69
C GLN A 67 3.53 16.61 -15.95
N GLN A 68 4.33 16.81 -14.90
CA GLN A 68 5.79 16.74 -14.99
C GLN A 68 6.24 15.33 -15.38
N LEU A 69 5.75 14.29 -14.70
CA LEU A 69 6.08 12.90 -14.99
C LEU A 69 5.66 12.48 -16.41
N GLU A 70 4.48 12.90 -16.86
CA GLU A 70 4.04 12.68 -18.24
C GLU A 70 4.98 13.33 -19.26
N THR A 71 5.44 14.54 -18.98
CA THR A 71 6.41 15.26 -19.83
C THR A 71 7.78 14.56 -19.82
N GLU A 72 8.26 14.13 -18.64
CA GLU A 72 9.50 13.38 -18.48
C GLU A 72 9.46 12.07 -19.28
N ILE A 73 8.36 11.32 -19.21
CA ILE A 73 8.17 10.08 -19.96
C ILE A 73 8.03 10.34 -21.46
N LYS A 74 7.37 11.44 -21.86
CA LYS A 74 7.27 11.83 -23.28
C LYS A 74 8.66 12.11 -23.87
N ASN A 75 9.51 12.79 -23.11
CA ASN A 75 10.88 13.14 -23.54
C ASN A 75 11.85 11.95 -23.42
N ASN A 76 11.64 11.08 -22.44
CA ASN A 76 12.42 9.86 -22.23
C ASN A 76 11.50 8.68 -21.84
N PRO A 77 10.98 7.93 -22.83
CA PRO A 77 10.06 6.81 -22.57
C PRO A 77 10.65 5.66 -21.77
N LYS A 78 11.97 5.63 -21.58
CA LYS A 78 12.68 4.60 -20.81
C LYS A 78 13.06 5.07 -19.40
N ASN A 79 12.53 6.21 -18.94
CA ASN A 79 12.72 6.66 -17.58
C ASN A 79 11.93 5.77 -16.60
N ILE A 80 12.61 4.74 -16.09
CA ILE A 80 12.02 3.73 -15.20
C ILE A 80 11.49 4.37 -13.91
N GLU A 81 12.23 5.29 -13.32
CA GLU A 81 11.82 5.97 -12.07
C GLU A 81 10.51 6.75 -12.28
N ALA A 82 10.43 7.52 -13.37
CA ALA A 82 9.21 8.25 -13.69
C ALA A 82 8.02 7.33 -14.02
N LEU A 83 8.27 6.20 -14.69
CA LEU A 83 7.23 5.19 -14.96
C LEU A 83 6.70 4.55 -13.66
N ILE A 84 7.59 4.20 -12.73
CA ILE A 84 7.21 3.64 -11.42
C ILE A 84 6.42 4.66 -10.61
N GLU A 85 6.89 5.91 -10.56
CA GLU A 85 6.24 6.98 -9.79
C GLU A 85 4.85 7.30 -10.36
N LEU A 86 4.74 7.49 -11.68
CA LEU A 86 3.44 7.74 -12.33
C LEU A 86 2.49 6.54 -12.16
N GLY A 87 3.01 5.32 -12.23
CA GLY A 87 2.25 4.11 -11.95
C GLY A 87 1.71 4.08 -10.52
N GLY A 88 2.54 4.46 -9.55
CA GLY A 88 2.15 4.61 -8.14
C GLY A 88 1.05 5.65 -7.94
N MET A 89 1.19 6.83 -8.55
CA MET A 89 0.17 7.88 -8.47
C MET A 89 -1.17 7.41 -9.05
N HIS A 90 -1.17 6.67 -10.17
CA HIS A 90 -2.40 6.11 -10.72
C HIS A 90 -2.99 5.00 -9.84
N PHE A 91 -2.14 4.20 -9.19
CA PHE A 91 -2.60 3.21 -8.21
C PHE A 91 -3.31 3.88 -7.03
N ASP A 92 -2.73 4.95 -6.47
CA ASP A 92 -3.30 5.71 -5.35
C ASP A 92 -4.64 6.38 -5.73
N GLN A 93 -4.79 6.76 -7.01
CA GLN A 93 -6.04 7.24 -7.59
C GLN A 93 -7.08 6.13 -7.86
N LYS A 94 -6.77 4.88 -7.52
CA LYS A 94 -7.59 3.69 -7.85
C LYS A 94 -7.75 3.45 -9.36
N ASN A 95 -6.90 4.09 -10.19
CA ASN A 95 -6.81 3.82 -11.63
C ASN A 95 -5.84 2.67 -11.90
N TYR A 96 -6.22 1.48 -11.42
CA TYR A 96 -5.41 0.27 -11.51
C TYR A 96 -5.05 -0.15 -12.94
N PRO A 97 -5.92 -0.03 -13.96
CA PRO A 97 -5.55 -0.37 -15.33
C PRO A 97 -4.35 0.46 -15.83
N LYS A 98 -4.37 1.78 -15.59
CA LYS A 98 -3.28 2.66 -15.99
C LYS A 98 -1.99 2.38 -15.20
N ALA A 99 -2.10 2.10 -13.90
CA ALA A 99 -0.97 1.69 -13.08
C ALA A 99 -0.31 0.42 -13.63
N ILE A 100 -1.11 -0.61 -13.95
CA ILE A 100 -0.64 -1.87 -14.53
C ILE A 100 0.09 -1.63 -15.85
N ASP A 101 -0.45 -0.79 -16.74
CA ASP A 101 0.19 -0.49 -18.03
C ASP A 101 1.55 0.18 -17.86
N LEU A 102 1.68 1.11 -16.90
CA LEU A 102 2.95 1.77 -16.61
C LEU A 102 3.96 0.81 -15.99
N TYR A 103 3.53 -0.04 -15.06
CA TYR A 103 4.38 -1.07 -14.46
C TYR A 103 4.82 -2.13 -15.47
N LYS A 104 3.97 -2.50 -16.43
CA LYS A 104 4.35 -3.41 -17.53
C LYS A 104 5.48 -2.83 -18.38
N LYS A 105 5.44 -1.52 -18.70
CA LYS A 105 6.56 -0.85 -19.40
C LYS A 105 7.86 -0.94 -18.60
N VAL A 106 7.79 -0.86 -17.28
CA VAL A 106 8.98 -1.06 -16.43
C VAL A 106 9.48 -2.49 -16.53
N LEU A 107 8.60 -3.50 -16.53
CA LEU A 107 9.02 -4.90 -16.71
C LEU A 107 9.54 -5.21 -18.13
N GLU A 108 9.11 -4.48 -19.15
CA GLU A 108 9.73 -4.56 -20.49
C GLU A 108 11.20 -4.09 -20.47
N LEU A 109 11.53 -3.12 -19.61
CA LEU A 109 12.87 -2.56 -19.45
C LEU A 109 13.72 -3.31 -18.41
N GLN A 110 13.07 -3.84 -17.37
CA GLN A 110 13.65 -4.59 -16.25
C GLN A 110 12.80 -5.82 -15.91
N PRO A 111 12.93 -6.92 -16.67
CA PRO A 111 12.07 -8.11 -16.51
C PRO A 111 12.13 -8.77 -15.13
N SER A 112 13.21 -8.55 -14.38
CA SER A 112 13.43 -9.13 -13.05
C SER A 112 13.13 -8.16 -11.90
N ASN A 113 12.43 -7.04 -12.14
CA ASN A 113 12.08 -6.10 -11.08
C ASN A 113 10.95 -6.67 -10.20
N VAL A 114 11.34 -7.32 -9.11
CA VAL A 114 10.45 -8.01 -8.16
C VAL A 114 9.44 -7.07 -7.51
N GLU A 115 9.85 -5.84 -7.18
CA GLU A 115 8.98 -4.87 -6.52
C GLU A 115 7.85 -4.43 -7.46
N VAL A 116 8.18 -4.07 -8.70
CA VAL A 116 7.18 -3.68 -9.70
C VAL A 116 6.29 -4.86 -10.10
N SER A 117 6.86 -6.06 -10.20
CA SER A 117 6.06 -7.26 -10.43
C SER A 117 5.06 -7.52 -9.29
N THR A 118 5.44 -7.21 -8.05
CA THR A 118 4.54 -7.25 -6.88
C THR A 118 3.45 -6.18 -6.98
N ASP A 119 3.76 -4.99 -7.48
CA ASP A 119 2.76 -3.92 -7.66
C ASP A 119 1.72 -4.26 -8.70
N ILE A 120 2.11 -4.91 -9.80
CA ILE A 120 1.15 -5.41 -10.80
C ILE A 120 0.19 -6.40 -10.14
N GLY A 121 0.70 -7.37 -9.38
CA GLY A 121 -0.15 -8.32 -8.66
C GLY A 121 -1.09 -7.62 -7.67
N THR A 122 -0.60 -6.58 -6.99
CA THR A 122 -1.39 -5.79 -6.04
C THR A 122 -2.48 -4.99 -6.75
N ALA A 123 -2.18 -4.32 -7.87
CA ALA A 123 -3.15 -3.60 -8.69
C ALA A 123 -4.21 -4.53 -9.29
N LEU A 124 -3.83 -5.74 -9.70
CA LEU A 124 -4.76 -6.78 -10.13
C LEU A 124 -5.72 -7.20 -9.01
N PHE A 125 -5.19 -7.39 -7.79
CA PHE A 125 -6.01 -7.71 -6.62
C PHE A 125 -7.06 -6.62 -6.34
N TYR A 126 -6.66 -5.34 -6.28
CA TYR A 126 -7.60 -4.24 -6.08
C TYR A 126 -8.56 -4.02 -7.26
N SER A 127 -8.24 -4.54 -8.44
CA SER A 127 -9.16 -4.61 -9.59
C SER A 127 -10.11 -5.82 -9.53
N ASN A 128 -10.16 -6.56 -8.43
CA ASN A 128 -10.89 -7.83 -8.26
C ASN A 128 -10.47 -8.94 -9.24
N ARG A 129 -9.27 -8.86 -9.83
CA ARG A 129 -8.72 -9.86 -10.76
C ARG A 129 -7.84 -10.85 -10.00
N PHE A 130 -8.45 -11.58 -9.07
CA PHE A 130 -7.72 -12.39 -8.08
C PHE A 130 -6.87 -13.51 -8.67
N ASP A 131 -7.37 -14.22 -9.68
CA ASP A 131 -6.61 -15.30 -10.32
C ASP A 131 -5.35 -14.77 -11.03
N GLU A 132 -5.45 -13.60 -11.67
CA GLU A 132 -4.32 -12.96 -12.31
C GLU A 132 -3.33 -12.38 -11.31
N ALA A 133 -3.83 -11.83 -10.20
CA ALA A 133 -2.99 -11.37 -9.09
C ALA A 133 -2.14 -12.53 -8.52
N ILE A 134 -2.77 -13.66 -8.22
CA ILE A 134 -2.09 -14.85 -7.70
C ILE A 134 -1.08 -15.39 -8.72
N ALA A 135 -1.45 -15.49 -10.00
CA ALA A 135 -0.51 -15.91 -11.04
C ALA A 135 0.69 -14.95 -11.16
N GLN A 136 0.48 -13.65 -11.03
CA GLN A 136 1.56 -12.65 -11.03
C GLN A 136 2.44 -12.77 -9.78
N PHE A 137 1.87 -13.01 -8.60
CA PHE A 137 2.64 -13.26 -7.38
C PHE A 137 3.46 -14.53 -7.47
N GLN A 138 2.91 -15.61 -8.02
CA GLN A 138 3.65 -16.86 -8.26
C GLN A 138 4.84 -16.65 -9.21
N LYS A 139 4.65 -15.90 -10.31
CA LYS A 139 5.77 -15.51 -11.20
C LYS A 139 6.83 -14.70 -10.47
N THR A 140 6.40 -13.76 -9.63
CA THR A 140 7.31 -12.93 -8.82
C THR A 140 8.10 -13.77 -7.82
N LEU A 141 7.46 -14.74 -7.16
CA LEU A 141 8.10 -15.66 -6.22
C LEU A 141 8.99 -16.70 -6.93
N ALA A 142 8.78 -17.00 -8.22
CA ALA A 142 9.72 -17.79 -8.98
C ALA A 142 11.07 -17.07 -9.17
N LEU A 143 11.05 -15.72 -9.24
CA LEU A 143 12.26 -14.90 -9.29
C LEU A 143 12.90 -14.74 -7.90
N GLN A 144 12.09 -14.46 -6.88
CA GLN A 144 12.54 -14.31 -5.50
C GLN A 144 11.62 -15.07 -4.53
N PRO A 145 11.95 -16.34 -4.20
CA PRO A 145 11.06 -17.24 -3.46
C PRO A 145 10.59 -16.77 -2.09
N ASN A 146 11.38 -15.91 -1.45
CA ASN A 146 11.16 -15.45 -0.08
C ASN A 146 10.84 -13.96 0.01
N HIS A 147 10.44 -13.31 -1.10
CA HIS A 147 10.14 -11.89 -1.11
C HIS A 147 8.96 -11.58 -0.17
N PRO A 148 9.17 -10.83 0.92
CA PRO A 148 8.21 -10.74 2.02
C PRO A 148 6.89 -10.08 1.59
N ARG A 149 6.97 -8.97 0.85
CA ARG A 149 5.79 -8.23 0.38
C ARG A 149 4.91 -9.10 -0.54
N THR A 150 5.54 -9.88 -1.42
CA THR A 150 4.80 -10.77 -2.34
C THR A 150 4.13 -11.92 -1.59
N LEU A 151 4.82 -12.55 -0.64
CA LEU A 151 4.23 -13.62 0.18
C LEU A 151 3.05 -13.11 1.01
N PHE A 152 3.19 -11.93 1.60
CA PHE A 152 2.11 -11.27 2.34
C PHE A 152 0.90 -11.02 1.45
N ASN A 153 1.09 -10.36 0.30
CA ASN A 153 0.01 -10.00 -0.63
C ASN A 153 -0.63 -11.24 -1.29
N MET A 154 0.14 -12.30 -1.54
CA MET A 154 -0.40 -13.56 -2.04
C MET A 154 -1.30 -14.23 -1.01
N GLY A 155 -0.90 -14.26 0.27
CA GLY A 155 -1.75 -14.82 1.33
C GLY A 155 -3.07 -14.04 1.49
N VAL A 156 -3.02 -12.71 1.40
CA VAL A 156 -4.21 -11.86 1.34
C VAL A 156 -5.11 -12.23 0.16
N ALA A 157 -4.54 -12.32 -1.05
CA ALA A 157 -5.29 -12.60 -2.26
C ALA A 157 -5.96 -13.99 -2.23
N LEU A 158 -5.28 -14.98 -1.65
CA LEU A 158 -5.82 -16.32 -1.47
C LEU A 158 -6.98 -16.32 -0.47
N LEU A 159 -6.79 -15.69 0.70
CA LEU A 159 -7.83 -15.66 1.74
C LEU A 159 -9.06 -14.87 1.31
N HIS A 160 -8.88 -13.64 0.83
CA HIS A 160 -10.01 -12.73 0.57
C HIS A 160 -10.55 -12.83 -0.85
N GLY A 161 -9.69 -13.13 -1.83
CA GLY A 161 -10.08 -13.21 -3.24
C GLY A 161 -10.55 -14.61 -3.66
N LYS A 162 -10.01 -15.67 -3.05
CA LYS A 162 -10.33 -17.07 -3.40
C LYS A 162 -10.97 -17.86 -2.28
N ASN A 163 -11.10 -17.31 -1.07
CA ASN A 163 -11.51 -18.04 0.13
C ASN A 163 -10.65 -19.29 0.38
N ASP A 164 -9.38 -19.24 -0.03
CA ASP A 164 -8.41 -20.31 0.13
C ASP A 164 -7.56 -20.07 1.39
N ALA A 165 -8.12 -20.48 2.53
CA ALA A 165 -7.46 -20.35 3.83
C ALA A 165 -6.16 -21.16 3.91
N GLN A 166 -6.13 -22.35 3.30
CA GLN A 166 -4.96 -23.23 3.31
C GLN A 166 -3.81 -22.62 2.52
N GLY A 167 -4.07 -22.14 1.30
CA GLY A 167 -3.07 -21.44 0.50
C GLY A 167 -2.56 -20.17 1.19
N ALA A 168 -3.44 -19.43 1.86
CA ALA A 168 -3.06 -18.24 2.63
C ALA A 168 -2.12 -18.59 3.79
N ILE A 169 -2.45 -19.62 4.59
CA ILE A 169 -1.60 -20.13 5.66
C ILE A 169 -0.21 -20.49 5.12
N GLN A 170 -0.13 -21.25 4.01
CA GLN A 170 1.15 -21.67 3.44
C GLN A 170 2.04 -20.48 3.03
N ALA A 171 1.46 -19.48 2.35
CA ALA A 171 2.21 -18.28 1.94
C ALA A 171 2.73 -17.49 3.16
N TRP A 172 1.88 -17.35 4.18
CA TRP A 172 2.20 -16.62 5.40
C TRP A 172 3.16 -17.36 6.34
N GLU A 173 3.11 -18.69 6.41
CA GLU A 173 4.10 -19.49 7.13
C GLU A 173 5.49 -19.31 6.51
N LYS A 174 5.57 -19.33 5.17
CA LYS A 174 6.82 -19.06 4.45
C LYS A 174 7.33 -17.65 4.73
N LEU A 175 6.45 -16.66 4.80
CA LEU A 175 6.80 -15.29 5.19
C LEU A 175 7.41 -15.24 6.59
N VAL A 176 6.72 -15.80 7.59
CA VAL A 176 7.17 -15.79 9.00
C VAL A 176 8.49 -16.54 9.17
N GLN A 177 8.66 -17.67 8.50
CA GLN A 177 9.88 -18.49 8.59
C GLN A 177 11.11 -17.77 8.03
N ASN A 178 10.97 -17.05 6.92
CA ASN A 178 12.10 -16.47 6.20
C ASN A 178 12.31 -14.97 6.49
N ASN A 179 11.30 -14.28 7.03
CA ASN A 179 11.32 -12.85 7.28
C ASN A 179 10.75 -12.52 8.67
N PRO A 180 11.41 -12.96 9.76
CA PRO A 180 10.90 -12.78 11.13
C PRO A 180 10.82 -11.32 11.57
N ASN A 181 11.44 -10.38 10.84
CA ASN A 181 11.42 -8.94 11.11
C ASN A 181 10.47 -8.17 10.18
N PHE A 182 9.65 -8.84 9.38
CA PHE A 182 8.66 -8.18 8.54
C PHE A 182 7.70 -7.35 9.41
N PRO A 183 7.37 -6.08 9.08
CA PRO A 183 6.62 -5.21 9.98
C PRO A 183 5.27 -5.76 10.47
N GLN A 184 4.62 -6.63 9.67
CA GLN A 184 3.33 -7.25 9.98
C GLN A 184 3.46 -8.71 10.45
N VAL A 185 4.65 -9.19 10.80
CA VAL A 185 4.90 -10.61 11.10
C VAL A 185 4.01 -11.14 12.23
N ASP A 186 3.79 -10.36 13.30
CA ASP A 186 2.99 -10.81 14.44
C ASP A 186 1.50 -10.82 14.12
N LEU A 187 1.02 -9.86 13.32
CA LEU A 187 -0.33 -9.90 12.75
C LEU A 187 -0.51 -11.16 11.90
N VAL A 188 0.47 -11.50 11.07
CA VAL A 188 0.43 -12.69 10.22
C VAL A 188 0.40 -13.98 11.05
N LYS A 189 1.22 -14.09 12.11
CA LYS A 189 1.20 -15.24 13.03
C LYS A 189 -0.18 -15.43 13.66
N GLU A 190 -0.79 -14.33 14.10
CA GLU A 190 -2.11 -14.37 14.70
C GLU A 190 -3.19 -14.80 13.70
N GLN A 191 -3.14 -14.29 12.47
CA GLN A 191 -4.05 -14.74 11.39
C GLN A 191 -3.90 -16.24 11.10
N ILE A 192 -2.65 -16.75 11.01
CA ILE A 192 -2.41 -18.19 10.86
C ILE A 192 -3.06 -18.98 12.00
N ARG A 193 -2.90 -18.53 13.25
CA ARG A 193 -3.50 -19.19 14.43
C ARG A 193 -5.01 -19.26 14.32
N LEU A 194 -5.67 -18.13 14.03
CA LEU A 194 -7.12 -18.03 13.92
C LEU A 194 -7.69 -18.91 12.80
N LEU A 195 -7.04 -18.93 11.63
CA LEU A 195 -7.47 -19.77 10.51
C LEU A 195 -7.37 -21.26 10.85
N LYS A 196 -6.27 -21.70 11.48
CA LYS A 196 -6.11 -23.09 11.95
C LYS A 196 -7.11 -23.49 13.02
N GLU A 197 -7.52 -22.58 13.88
CA GLU A 197 -8.56 -22.84 14.89
C GLU A 197 -9.94 -22.96 14.26
N ARG A 198 -10.24 -22.15 13.25
CA ARG A 198 -11.50 -22.23 12.50
C ARG A 198 -11.66 -23.59 11.81
N GLU A 199 -10.58 -24.14 11.26
CA GLU A 199 -10.60 -25.46 10.61
C GLU A 199 -10.81 -26.63 11.57
N LYS A 200 -10.47 -26.46 12.84
CA LYS A 200 -10.66 -27.48 13.88
C LYS A 200 -12.08 -27.51 14.45
N LYS A 201 -12.89 -26.49 14.19
CA LYS A 201 -14.28 -26.45 14.67
C LYS A 201 -15.14 -27.31 13.72
N PRO A 202 -15.84 -28.33 14.25
CA PRO A 202 -16.67 -29.25 13.46
C PRO A 202 -17.90 -28.57 12.87
#